data_AF-A0A930HKF2-F1
#
_entry.id   AF-A0A930HKF2-F1
#
_cell.length_a   1.000
_cell.length_b   1.000
_cell.length_c   1.000
_cell.angle_alpha   90.00
_cell.angle_beta   90.00
_cell.angle_gamma   90.00
#
_symmetry.space_group_name_H-M   'P 1'
#
loop_
_entity.id
_entity.type
_entity.pdbx_description
1 polymer ?
#
loop_
_entity_poly.entity_id
_entity_poly.type
_entity_poly.pdbx_seq_one_letter_code
_entity_poly.pdbx_strand_id
1 'polypeptide(L)'
;MKKVPLLLGIIYLAVLWGGLVVIGFNLPDGEPPLEYQWEQERAARKPINVDHFAIERINGAKELWLRDMPNASYEVIVTTTNDPRKCCIKYPKDLIQITLNDGVLYGNATPKGEKIDTEKQKLIHNYSDFDKRVLNQWDTPDSLKEELAPMKHDADDYTIFIYMTVMKDFSAIRTDSPGFTFNLLDVNFTDLYFTAAYNTFLHLYGNTKIDQLWVAWVDYLLNFGRAKIKNLRIDIDEEQNFIDKHCKVDTLLLTGKGNVSYLTRKSYKVIEVQEKKPGDINYGHDSIPMINIAKPYGKK
;
A
#
# COMPACT_ATOMS: atom_id res chain seq x y z
N MET A 1 -2.66 -13.63 -79.92
CA MET A 1 -3.61 -12.98 -78.99
C MET A 1 -3.39 -13.50 -77.55
N LYS A 2 -2.48 -12.92 -76.77
CA LYS A 2 -2.33 -13.18 -75.30
C LYS A 2 -1.79 -11.98 -74.49
N LYS A 3 -1.51 -10.83 -75.12
CA LYS A 3 -0.86 -9.67 -74.46
C LYS A 3 -1.85 -8.70 -73.80
N VAL A 4 -3.06 -8.57 -74.34
CA VAL A 4 -4.11 -7.67 -73.80
C VAL A 4 -4.63 -8.11 -72.43
N PRO A 5 -4.89 -9.42 -72.16
CA PRO A 5 -5.35 -9.86 -70.83
C PRO A 5 -4.28 -9.69 -69.75
N LEU A 6 -3.01 -9.88 -70.12
CA LEU A 6 -1.87 -9.71 -69.20
C LEU A 6 -1.73 -8.25 -68.76
N LEU A 7 -1.89 -7.30 -69.70
CA LEU A 7 -1.80 -5.88 -69.42
C LEU A 7 -2.94 -5.41 -68.49
N LEU A 8 -4.17 -5.89 -68.74
CA LEU A 8 -5.32 -5.61 -67.90
C LEU A 8 -5.17 -6.19 -66.48
N GLY A 9 -4.57 -7.38 -66.35
CA GLY A 9 -4.26 -7.98 -65.05
C GLY A 9 -3.24 -7.18 -64.24
N ILE A 10 -2.21 -6.62 -64.90
CA ILE A 10 -1.21 -5.76 -64.24
C ILE A 10 -1.81 -4.44 -63.78
N ILE A 11 -2.64 -3.81 -64.63
CA ILE A 11 -3.33 -2.55 -64.28
C ILE A 11 -4.28 -2.79 -63.11
N TYR A 12 -5.03 -3.89 -63.11
CA TYR A 12 -5.94 -4.24 -62.02
C TYR A 12 -5.19 -4.42 -60.69
N LEU A 13 -4.05 -5.14 -60.70
CA LEU A 13 -3.20 -5.27 -59.51
C LEU A 13 -2.67 -3.91 -59.04
N ALA A 14 -2.20 -3.05 -59.94
CA ALA A 14 -1.71 -1.72 -59.58
C ALA A 14 -2.80 -0.85 -58.93
N VAL A 15 -4.05 -0.93 -59.43
CA VAL A 15 -5.20 -0.22 -58.84
C VAL A 15 -5.57 -0.81 -57.47
N LEU A 16 -5.50 -2.13 -57.30
CA LEU A 16 -5.77 -2.80 -56.02
C LEU A 16 -4.75 -2.42 -54.95
N TRP A 17 -3.47 -2.43 -55.30
CA TRP A 17 -2.38 -2.00 -54.41
C TRP A 17 -2.46 -0.50 -54.12
N GLY A 18 -2.73 0.34 -55.13
CA GLY A 18 -2.94 1.77 -54.93
C GLY A 18 -4.14 2.07 -54.02
N GLY A 19 -5.24 1.33 -54.20
CA GLY A 19 -6.43 1.43 -53.36
C GLY A 19 -6.18 1.03 -51.91
N LEU A 20 -5.47 -0.09 -51.69
CA LEU A 20 -5.09 -0.54 -50.34
C LEU A 20 -4.15 0.45 -49.63
N VAL A 21 -3.21 1.05 -50.36
CA VAL A 21 -2.29 2.06 -49.83
C VAL A 21 -3.04 3.34 -49.47
N VAL A 22 -3.94 3.83 -50.34
CA VAL A 22 -4.74 5.03 -50.08
C VAL A 22 -5.73 4.82 -48.94
N ILE A 23 -6.35 3.64 -48.82
CA ILE A 23 -7.21 3.28 -47.68
C ILE A 23 -6.35 3.18 -46.41
N GLY A 24 -5.18 2.55 -46.46
CA GLY A 24 -4.26 2.43 -45.33
C GLY A 24 -3.76 3.78 -44.80
N PHE A 25 -3.51 4.76 -45.66
CA PHE A 25 -3.06 6.11 -45.27
C PHE A 25 -4.18 7.09 -44.89
N ASN A 26 -5.44 6.80 -45.22
CA ASN A 26 -6.59 7.66 -44.92
C ASN A 26 -7.62 7.01 -43.98
N LEU A 27 -7.33 5.82 -43.45
CA LEU A 27 -8.06 5.31 -42.30
C LEU A 27 -7.81 6.30 -41.15
N PRO A 28 -8.85 6.88 -40.53
CA PRO A 28 -8.66 7.70 -39.35
C PRO A 28 -7.92 6.84 -38.33
N ASP A 29 -6.76 7.31 -37.88
CA ASP A 29 -6.05 6.67 -36.77
C ASP A 29 -7.06 6.56 -35.63
N GLY A 30 -7.49 5.32 -35.34
CA GLY A 30 -8.38 5.06 -34.22
C GLY A 30 -7.76 5.65 -32.96
N GLU A 31 -8.59 6.06 -32.00
CA GLU A 31 -8.06 6.57 -30.73
C GLU A 31 -7.01 5.59 -30.19
N PRO A 32 -5.81 6.08 -29.80
CA PRO A 32 -4.77 5.21 -29.33
C PRO A 32 -5.30 4.38 -28.16
N PRO A 33 -4.82 3.13 -27.97
CA PRO A 33 -5.20 2.32 -26.82
C PRO A 33 -5.09 3.12 -25.53
N LEU A 34 -6.06 2.96 -24.64
CA LEU A 34 -6.19 3.71 -23.39
C LEU A 34 -4.87 3.75 -22.58
N GLU A 35 -4.13 2.63 -22.56
CA GLU A 35 -2.82 2.51 -21.91
C GLU A 35 -1.77 3.48 -22.49
N TYR A 36 -1.76 3.67 -23.81
CA TYR A 36 -0.85 4.60 -24.47
C TYR A 36 -1.23 6.06 -24.18
N GLN A 37 -2.53 6.37 -24.11
CA GLN A 37 -3.00 7.69 -23.68
C GLN A 37 -2.56 7.99 -22.25
N TRP A 38 -2.72 7.04 -21.33
CA TRP A 38 -2.25 7.19 -19.94
C TRP A 38 -0.74 7.33 -19.83
N GLU A 39 0.04 6.67 -20.69
CA GLU A 39 1.49 6.86 -20.74
C GLU A 39 1.87 8.24 -21.27
N GLN A 40 1.19 8.74 -22.29
CA GLN A 40 1.40 10.09 -22.81
C GLN A 40 1.03 11.17 -21.78
N GLU A 41 -0.10 11.01 -21.10
CA GLU A 41 -0.52 11.90 -20.01
C GLU A 41 0.47 11.89 -18.84
N ARG A 42 0.96 10.70 -18.45
CA ARG A 42 2.05 10.55 -17.46
C ARG A 42 3.33 11.26 -17.89
N ALA A 43 3.73 11.10 -19.15
CA ALA A 43 4.92 11.71 -19.71
C ALA A 43 4.83 13.24 -19.83
N ALA A 44 3.62 13.79 -19.98
CA ALA A 44 3.38 15.23 -20.07
C ALA A 44 3.47 15.97 -18.72
N ARG A 45 3.59 15.25 -17.60
CA ARG A 45 3.55 15.85 -16.27
C ARG A 45 4.79 16.64 -15.90
N LYS A 46 4.53 17.68 -15.10
CA LYS A 46 5.45 18.49 -14.30
C LYS A 46 6.51 17.69 -13.51
N PRO A 47 7.80 17.52 -13.88
CA PRO A 47 8.73 16.88 -12.94
C PRO A 47 8.98 17.79 -11.72
N ILE A 48 8.88 17.22 -10.52
CA ILE A 48 9.21 17.86 -9.25
C ILE A 48 10.18 16.98 -8.49
N ASN A 49 11.39 17.49 -8.23
CA ASN A 49 12.34 16.80 -7.36
C ASN A 49 11.89 16.95 -5.90
N VAL A 50 11.86 15.82 -5.21
CA VAL A 50 11.33 15.65 -3.86
C VAL A 50 12.37 15.08 -2.88
N ASP A 51 13.64 14.93 -3.31
CA ASP A 51 14.74 14.38 -2.50
C ASP A 51 15.39 15.37 -1.52
N HIS A 52 14.69 16.44 -1.16
CA HIS A 52 15.16 17.39 -0.15
C HIS A 52 14.77 16.90 1.25
N PHE A 53 15.56 15.98 1.79
CA PHE A 53 15.29 15.37 3.08
C PHE A 53 15.81 16.18 4.27
N ALA A 54 15.01 16.26 5.33
CA ALA A 54 15.50 16.49 6.70
C ALA A 54 15.71 15.15 7.41
N ILE A 55 16.62 15.14 8.39
CA ILE A 55 16.75 14.06 9.36
C ILE A 55 16.67 14.69 10.74
N GLU A 56 15.69 14.28 11.53
CA GLU A 56 15.44 14.82 12.86
C GLU A 56 15.53 13.72 13.92
N ARG A 57 16.01 14.09 15.11
CA ARG A 57 16.02 13.19 16.26
C ARG A 57 14.64 13.19 16.91
N ILE A 58 14.11 12.00 17.20
CA ILE A 58 12.76 11.81 17.74
C ILE A 58 12.80 11.08 19.09
N ASN A 59 13.78 11.42 19.92
CA ASN A 59 13.96 10.80 21.23
C ASN A 59 12.68 10.99 22.07
N GLY A 60 12.11 9.88 22.53
CA GLY A 60 10.90 9.91 23.35
C GLY A 60 9.59 9.90 22.54
N ALA A 61 9.63 9.90 21.21
CA ALA A 61 8.44 9.67 20.40
C ALA A 61 7.85 8.28 20.67
N LYS A 62 6.54 8.25 20.91
CA LYS A 62 5.71 7.07 21.13
C LYS A 62 4.65 6.89 20.05
N GLU A 63 4.28 7.97 19.38
CA GLU A 63 3.18 7.95 18.43
C GLU A 63 3.51 8.72 17.16
N LEU A 64 2.89 8.34 16.04
CA LEU A 64 2.94 9.05 14.77
C LEU A 64 1.52 9.36 14.29
N TRP A 65 1.20 10.63 14.12
CA TRP A 65 -0.10 11.10 13.65
C TRP A 65 0.10 11.93 12.36
N LEU A 66 -0.37 11.40 11.24
CA LEU A 66 -0.30 12.04 9.93
C LEU A 66 -1.67 12.62 9.56
N ARG A 67 -1.72 13.91 9.28
CA ARG A 67 -2.95 14.66 8.96
C ARG A 67 -2.69 15.65 7.85
N ASP A 68 -3.71 15.94 7.06
CA ASP A 68 -3.65 16.95 6.00
C ASP A 68 -2.39 16.80 5.12
N MET A 69 -2.07 15.56 4.76
CA MET A 69 -0.87 15.22 4.00
C MET A 69 -1.05 15.60 2.51
N PRO A 70 0.04 15.91 1.78
CA PRO A 70 -0.06 16.16 0.33
C PRO A 70 -0.81 15.05 -0.42
N ASN A 71 -1.49 15.38 -1.53
CA ASN A 71 -2.15 14.37 -2.36
C ASN A 71 -1.10 13.56 -3.15
N ALA A 72 -0.56 12.52 -2.53
CA ALA A 72 0.50 11.66 -3.06
C ALA A 72 0.36 10.24 -2.48
N SER A 73 1.13 9.29 -3.03
CA SER A 73 1.31 7.98 -2.39
C SER A 73 2.44 8.08 -1.37
N TYR A 74 2.38 7.32 -0.29
CA TYR A 74 3.39 7.35 0.77
C TYR A 74 3.90 5.97 1.12
N GLU A 75 5.21 5.86 1.23
CA GLU A 75 5.87 4.69 1.79
C GLU A 75 6.50 5.10 3.13
N VAL A 76 5.84 4.72 4.22
CA VAL A 76 6.30 4.98 5.59
C VAL A 76 7.01 3.73 6.11
N ILE A 77 8.33 3.81 6.26
CA ILE A 77 9.17 2.67 6.63
C ILE A 77 9.56 2.83 8.09
N VAL A 78 9.14 1.88 8.93
CA VAL A 78 9.38 1.90 10.38
C VAL A 78 10.30 0.74 10.75
N THR A 79 11.36 1.07 11.48
CA THR A 79 12.34 0.13 12.03
C THR A 79 12.48 0.36 13.53
N THR A 80 12.98 -0.63 14.26
CA THR A 80 13.24 -0.49 15.71
C THR A 80 14.72 -0.44 16.06
N THR A 81 15.03 0.27 17.14
CA THR A 81 16.36 0.30 17.76
C THR A 81 16.24 0.19 19.29
N ASN A 82 17.31 -0.32 19.92
CA ASN A 82 17.47 -0.27 21.37
C ASN A 82 18.32 0.92 21.84
N ASP A 83 18.89 1.68 20.91
CA ASP A 83 19.69 2.88 21.19
C ASP A 83 18.84 4.14 20.92
N PRO A 84 18.42 4.87 21.97
CA PRO A 84 17.65 6.11 21.82
C PRO A 84 18.35 7.13 20.92
N ARG A 85 19.68 7.14 20.87
CA ARG A 85 20.44 8.11 20.04
C ARG A 85 20.31 7.86 18.54
N LYS A 86 19.84 6.66 18.16
CA LYS A 86 19.56 6.28 16.77
C LYS A 86 18.10 6.53 16.38
N CYS A 87 17.27 7.00 17.30
CA CYS A 87 15.89 7.32 16.98
C CYS A 87 15.83 8.57 16.11
N CYS A 88 15.38 8.40 14.87
CA CYS A 88 15.27 9.49 13.92
C CYS A 88 14.09 9.32 12.97
N ILE A 89 13.67 10.43 12.38
CA ILE A 89 12.77 10.47 11.24
C ILE A 89 13.47 11.18 10.07
N LYS A 90 13.36 10.62 8.87
CA LYS A 90 13.82 11.21 7.62
C LYS A 90 12.61 11.41 6.71
N TYR A 91 12.40 12.63 6.24
CA TYR A 91 11.22 13.02 5.46
C TYR A 91 11.54 14.19 4.51
N PRO A 92 10.80 14.38 3.39
CA PRO A 92 11.02 15.50 2.48
C PRO A 92 10.51 16.81 3.09
N LYS A 93 11.41 17.56 3.73
CA LYS A 93 11.10 18.76 4.53
C LYS A 93 10.41 19.88 3.76
N ASP A 94 10.60 19.87 2.44
CA ASP A 94 9.98 20.84 1.55
C ASP A 94 8.48 20.60 1.41
N LEU A 95 7.99 19.39 1.65
CA LEU A 95 6.61 18.97 1.37
C LEU A 95 5.85 18.60 2.63
N ILE A 96 6.56 18.06 3.61
CA ILE A 96 6.02 17.60 4.88
C ILE A 96 6.73 18.36 6.00
N GLN A 97 5.97 18.78 6.99
CA GLN A 97 6.48 19.25 8.26
C GLN A 97 6.22 18.17 9.32
N ILE A 98 7.22 17.86 10.12
CA ILE A 98 7.07 17.00 11.30
C ILE A 98 7.34 17.83 12.55
N THR A 99 6.50 17.65 13.58
CA THR A 99 6.70 18.27 14.89
C THR A 99 6.52 17.23 16.00
N LEU A 100 7.37 17.27 17.02
CA LEU A 100 7.27 16.42 18.20
C LEU A 100 6.64 17.20 19.34
N ASN A 101 5.50 16.74 19.84
CA ASN A 101 4.84 17.32 21.00
C ASN A 101 4.35 16.21 21.94
N ASP A 102 4.75 16.25 23.21
CA ASP A 102 4.37 15.30 24.26
C ASP A 102 4.50 13.81 23.86
N GLY A 103 5.54 13.47 23.09
CA GLY A 103 5.78 12.10 22.62
C GLY A 103 5.01 11.72 21.35
N VAL A 104 4.23 12.62 20.77
CA VAL A 104 3.52 12.42 19.50
C VAL A 104 4.22 13.18 18.38
N LEU A 105 4.54 12.46 17.30
CA LEU A 105 5.03 13.05 16.04
C LEU A 105 3.83 13.41 15.18
N TYR A 106 3.58 14.71 15.01
CA TYR A 106 2.57 15.22 14.10
C TYR A 106 3.19 15.53 12.74
N GLY A 107 2.64 14.93 11.69
CA GLY A 107 2.99 15.24 10.30
C GLY A 107 1.86 15.94 9.57
N ASN A 108 2.21 16.99 8.84
CA ASN A 108 1.29 17.78 8.02
C ASN A 108 1.95 18.28 6.73
N ALA A 109 1.16 18.64 5.71
CA ALA A 109 1.68 19.29 4.53
C ALA A 109 2.31 20.66 4.87
N THR A 110 3.40 21.00 4.16
CA THR A 110 3.88 22.39 4.07
C THR A 110 3.06 23.16 3.02
N PRO A 111 3.18 24.50 2.93
CA PRO A 111 2.56 25.27 1.85
C PRO A 111 2.98 24.86 0.42
N LYS A 112 4.11 24.16 0.27
CA LYS A 112 4.54 23.58 -1.01
C LYS A 112 3.95 22.18 -1.18
N GLY A 113 3.85 21.38 -0.12
CA GLY A 113 3.17 20.09 -0.11
C GLY A 113 1.69 20.20 -0.48
N GLU A 114 0.98 21.19 0.05
CA GLU A 114 -0.44 21.45 -0.27
C GLU A 114 -0.69 21.73 -1.76
N LYS A 115 0.35 22.15 -2.51
CA LYS A 115 0.27 22.45 -3.95
C LYS A 115 0.67 21.27 -4.83
N ILE A 116 1.01 20.13 -4.23
CA ILE A 116 1.27 18.91 -4.99
C ILE A 116 -0.05 18.43 -5.59
N ASP A 117 -0.01 18.21 -6.89
CA ASP A 117 -1.11 17.63 -7.65
C ASP A 117 -0.52 16.55 -8.56
N THR A 118 -0.65 15.30 -8.13
CA THR A 118 -0.11 14.12 -8.83
C THR A 118 -0.75 13.89 -10.19
N GLU A 119 -1.94 14.44 -10.48
CA GLU A 119 -2.50 14.38 -11.83
C GLU A 119 -1.72 15.26 -12.81
N LYS A 120 -1.08 16.33 -12.31
CA LYS A 120 -0.34 17.32 -13.13
C LYS A 120 1.18 17.21 -12.99
N GLN A 121 1.65 16.60 -11.90
CA GLN A 121 3.05 16.58 -11.50
C GLN A 121 3.53 15.14 -11.32
N LYS A 122 4.76 14.90 -11.71
CA LYS A 122 5.49 13.66 -11.48
C LYS A 122 6.55 13.91 -10.42
N LEU A 123 6.52 13.14 -9.35
CA LEU A 123 7.52 13.19 -8.30
C LEU A 123 8.77 12.43 -8.76
N ILE A 124 9.92 13.08 -8.67
CA ILE A 124 11.22 12.52 -9.06
C ILE A 124 12.03 12.24 -7.81
N HIS A 125 12.33 10.96 -7.60
CA HIS A 125 13.14 10.44 -6.50
C HIS A 125 14.38 9.70 -7.02
N ASN A 126 15.49 9.83 -6.30
CA ASN A 126 16.66 8.99 -6.44
C ASN A 126 16.54 7.81 -5.48
N TYR A 127 15.86 6.77 -5.93
CA TYR A 127 15.65 5.54 -5.16
C TYR A 127 16.99 4.88 -4.81
N SER A 128 17.25 4.75 -3.50
CA SER A 128 18.32 3.89 -3.01
C SER A 128 17.99 2.41 -3.25
N ASP A 129 18.99 1.54 -3.18
CA ASP A 129 18.75 0.08 -3.29
C ASP A 129 17.84 -0.44 -2.17
N PHE A 130 17.86 0.21 -1.01
CA PHE A 130 16.93 -0.07 0.07
C PHE A 130 15.49 0.28 -0.31
N ASP A 131 15.27 1.45 -0.93
CA ASP A 131 13.94 1.90 -1.35
C ASP A 131 13.35 0.97 -2.40
N LYS A 132 14.18 0.59 -3.39
CA LYS A 132 13.81 -0.42 -4.38
C LYS A 132 13.47 -1.76 -3.75
N ARG A 133 14.17 -2.17 -2.68
CA ARG A 133 13.83 -3.42 -1.98
C ARG A 133 12.49 -3.30 -1.27
N VAL A 134 12.17 -2.18 -0.64
CA VAL A 134 10.85 -1.97 -0.02
C VAL A 134 9.74 -1.95 -1.06
N LEU A 135 9.90 -1.17 -2.15
CA LEU A 135 8.95 -1.14 -3.27
C LEU A 135 8.75 -2.50 -3.94
N ASN A 136 9.78 -3.35 -3.92
CA ASN A 136 9.71 -4.74 -4.40
C ASN A 136 9.46 -5.75 -3.26
N GLN A 137 8.74 -5.32 -2.22
CA GLN A 137 8.19 -6.15 -1.13
C GLN A 137 9.23 -6.86 -0.26
N TRP A 138 10.35 -6.20 0.03
CA TRP A 138 11.40 -6.56 1.01
C TRP A 138 11.69 -8.06 1.21
N ASP A 139 12.71 -8.58 0.53
CA ASP A 139 13.23 -9.96 0.67
C ASP A 139 12.16 -11.07 0.72
N THR A 140 10.98 -10.79 0.17
CA THR A 140 9.90 -11.76 0.06
C THR A 140 10.25 -12.72 -1.07
N PRO A 141 10.15 -14.06 -0.87
CA PRO A 141 10.33 -15.02 -1.95
C PRO A 141 9.41 -14.73 -3.14
N ASP A 142 9.88 -14.92 -4.36
CA ASP A 142 9.09 -14.59 -5.57
C ASP A 142 7.73 -15.30 -5.61
N SER A 143 7.64 -16.52 -5.09
CA SER A 143 6.38 -17.27 -4.96
C SER A 143 5.32 -16.58 -4.11
N LEU A 144 5.72 -15.63 -3.27
CA LEU A 144 4.85 -14.83 -2.41
C LEU A 144 4.69 -13.41 -2.93
N LYS A 145 5.56 -12.93 -3.81
CA LYS A 145 5.46 -11.58 -4.39
C LYS A 145 4.23 -11.40 -5.25
N GLU A 146 3.78 -12.43 -5.96
CA GLU A 146 2.52 -12.40 -6.71
C GLU A 146 1.30 -12.20 -5.81
N GLU A 147 1.32 -12.76 -4.58
CA GLU A 147 0.25 -12.53 -3.60
C GLU A 147 0.26 -11.08 -3.07
N LEU A 148 1.43 -10.44 -3.11
CA LEU A 148 1.65 -9.05 -2.68
C LEU A 148 1.55 -8.05 -3.86
N ALA A 149 1.54 -8.52 -5.11
CA ALA A 149 1.48 -7.71 -6.32
C ALA A 149 0.19 -6.88 -6.50
N PRO A 150 -1.00 -7.29 -6.00
CA PRO A 150 -2.21 -6.46 -6.04
C PRO A 150 -2.07 -5.13 -5.28
N MET A 151 -1.01 -4.97 -4.48
CA MET A 151 -0.74 -3.83 -3.61
C MET A 151 0.11 -2.74 -4.27
N LYS A 152 0.50 -2.93 -5.54
CA LYS A 152 1.22 -1.91 -6.32
C LYS A 152 0.19 -0.98 -6.95
N HIS A 153 -0.03 0.18 -6.34
CA HIS A 153 -0.36 1.34 -7.18
C HIS A 153 0.86 1.56 -8.08
N ASP A 154 0.66 1.84 -9.36
CA ASP A 154 1.72 2.21 -10.31
C ASP A 154 2.45 3.48 -9.82
N ALA A 155 3.34 3.33 -8.84
CA ALA A 155 3.70 4.40 -7.92
C ALA A 155 5.17 4.85 -8.02
N ASP A 156 5.86 4.58 -9.13
CA ASP A 156 7.22 5.11 -9.28
C ASP A 156 7.23 6.64 -9.50
N ASP A 157 6.08 7.24 -9.85
CA ASP A 157 5.95 8.65 -10.27
C ASP A 157 5.20 9.55 -9.26
N TYR A 158 4.72 9.00 -8.13
CA TYR A 158 3.89 9.74 -7.15
C TYR A 158 4.19 9.44 -5.69
N THR A 159 5.17 8.58 -5.41
CA THR A 159 5.45 8.13 -4.05
C THR A 159 6.33 9.12 -3.31
N ILE A 160 6.06 9.32 -2.02
CA ILE A 160 6.91 10.02 -1.06
C ILE A 160 7.38 9.04 0.02
N PHE A 161 8.67 9.06 0.34
CA PHE A 161 9.23 8.22 1.39
C PHE A 161 9.38 8.94 2.73
N ILE A 162 8.98 8.26 3.80
CA ILE A 162 9.22 8.65 5.18
C ILE A 162 9.91 7.48 5.88
N TYR A 163 11.05 7.70 6.50
CA TYR A 163 11.79 6.66 7.22
C TYR A 163 11.82 6.99 8.70
N MET A 164 11.53 6.00 9.53
CA MET A 164 11.52 6.13 10.96
C MET A 164 12.29 4.99 11.62
N THR A 165 13.14 5.34 12.56
CA THR A 165 13.73 4.41 13.51
C THR A 165 13.26 4.80 14.90
N VAL A 166 12.54 3.91 15.58
CA VAL A 166 11.88 4.17 16.86
C VAL A 166 12.29 3.17 17.94
N MET A 167 12.00 3.49 19.20
CA MET A 167 12.18 2.55 20.31
C MET A 167 11.07 1.50 20.33
N LYS A 168 11.30 0.38 21.03
CA LYS A 168 10.33 -0.71 21.23
C LYS A 168 9.01 -0.33 21.91
N ASP A 169 8.98 0.83 22.57
CA ASP A 169 7.84 1.36 23.30
C ASP A 169 7.08 2.43 22.50
N PHE A 170 7.36 2.53 21.20
CA PHE A 170 6.49 3.20 20.24
C PHE A 170 5.18 2.40 20.11
N SER A 171 4.06 3.08 20.26
CA SER A 171 2.77 2.46 20.60
C SER A 171 1.61 2.83 19.70
N ALA A 172 1.72 3.86 18.85
CA ALA A 172 0.61 4.20 17.96
C ALA A 172 1.02 4.79 16.61
N ILE A 173 0.28 4.43 15.58
CA ILE A 173 0.30 5.05 14.26
C ILE A 173 -1.13 5.40 13.88
N ARG A 174 -1.33 6.65 13.50
CA ARG A 174 -2.58 7.18 13.01
C ARG A 174 -2.36 7.94 11.71
N THR A 175 -3.19 7.67 10.70
CA THR A 175 -3.32 8.57 9.55
C THR A 175 -4.79 8.88 9.29
N ASP A 176 -5.09 10.16 9.11
CA ASP A 176 -6.39 10.64 8.64
C ASP A 176 -6.33 10.98 7.13
N SER A 177 -5.19 10.77 6.48
CA SER A 177 -4.95 11.03 5.05
C SER A 177 -4.84 9.71 4.26
N PRO A 178 -5.35 9.67 3.01
CA PRO A 178 -5.32 8.47 2.18
C PRO A 178 -3.95 8.22 1.55
N GLY A 179 -3.78 7.02 0.96
CA GLY A 179 -2.64 6.71 0.08
C GLY A 179 -1.37 6.31 0.81
N PHE A 180 -1.48 5.85 2.05
CA PHE A 180 -0.34 5.42 2.85
C PHE A 180 -0.08 3.91 2.76
N THR A 181 1.18 3.55 2.66
CA THR A 181 1.68 2.19 2.90
C THR A 181 2.65 2.25 4.08
N PHE A 182 2.28 1.59 5.18
CA PHE A 182 3.15 1.47 6.36
C PHE A 182 3.90 0.15 6.33
N ASN A 183 5.22 0.21 6.19
CA ASN A 183 6.11 -0.95 6.14
C ASN A 183 6.91 -1.06 7.44
N LEU A 184 6.49 -1.97 8.32
CA LEU A 184 7.17 -2.26 9.57
C LEU A 184 8.20 -3.37 9.32
N LEU A 185 9.48 -3.01 9.34
CA LEU A 185 10.61 -3.89 9.01
C LEU A 185 11.37 -4.29 10.28
N ASP A 186 11.44 -5.60 10.54
CA ASP A 186 12.18 -6.17 11.68
C ASP A 186 11.85 -5.50 13.02
N VAL A 187 10.59 -5.09 13.21
CA VAL A 187 10.19 -4.37 14.41
C VAL A 187 9.96 -5.31 15.59
N ASN A 188 10.21 -4.82 16.80
CA ASN A 188 9.92 -5.54 18.03
C ASN A 188 9.16 -4.61 18.99
N PHE A 189 7.83 -4.65 18.92
CA PHE A 189 6.94 -3.79 19.71
C PHE A 189 6.24 -4.57 20.81
N THR A 190 6.06 -3.92 21.97
CA THR A 190 5.19 -4.47 23.01
C THR A 190 3.73 -4.25 22.64
N ASP A 191 3.35 -3.01 22.38
CA ASP A 191 1.99 -2.65 21.99
C ASP A 191 2.05 -1.78 20.75
N LEU A 192 1.12 -1.98 19.81
CA LEU A 192 0.93 -1.10 18.67
C LEU A 192 -0.56 -0.95 18.38
N TYR A 193 -1.04 0.29 18.45
CA TYR A 193 -2.33 0.69 17.92
C TYR A 193 -2.14 1.29 16.53
N PHE A 194 -2.84 0.76 15.53
CA PHE A 194 -2.78 1.20 14.15
C PHE A 194 -4.18 1.58 13.67
N THR A 195 -4.33 2.81 13.20
CA THR A 195 -5.58 3.29 12.61
C THR A 195 -5.31 4.16 11.39
N ALA A 196 -6.09 3.98 10.33
CA ALA A 196 -5.80 4.62 9.07
C ALA A 196 -7.02 4.80 8.17
N ALA A 197 -7.34 6.04 7.83
CA ALA A 197 -8.40 6.32 6.86
C ALA A 197 -8.04 5.85 5.44
N TYR A 198 -9.06 5.41 4.69
CA TYR A 198 -9.15 5.33 3.22
C TYR A 198 -7.88 4.91 2.43
N ASN A 199 -7.91 3.74 1.79
CA ASN A 199 -6.83 3.26 0.89
C ASN A 199 -5.44 3.32 1.57
N THR A 200 -5.36 2.74 2.76
CA THR A 200 -4.12 2.59 3.52
C THR A 200 -3.77 1.11 3.72
N PHE A 201 -2.48 0.81 3.61
CA PHE A 201 -1.90 -0.52 3.70
C PHE A 201 -1.00 -0.64 4.92
N LEU A 202 -1.03 -1.79 5.60
CA LEU A 202 -0.07 -2.14 6.65
C LEU A 202 0.66 -3.42 6.27
N HIS A 203 1.99 -3.34 6.17
CA HIS A 203 2.88 -4.45 5.87
C HIS A 203 3.83 -4.73 7.03
N LEU A 204 3.87 -6.00 7.45
CA LEU A 204 4.82 -6.49 8.44
C LEU A 204 5.86 -7.40 7.76
N TYR A 205 7.12 -6.97 7.74
CA TYR A 205 8.20 -7.69 7.05
C TYR A 205 9.30 -8.17 8.00
N GLY A 206 10.15 -9.07 7.48
CA GLY A 206 11.30 -9.58 8.21
C GLY A 206 10.91 -10.39 9.45
N ASN A 207 11.72 -10.28 10.50
CA ASN A 207 11.55 -10.92 11.82
C ASN A 207 10.71 -10.06 12.76
N THR A 208 9.64 -9.46 12.25
CA THR A 208 8.73 -8.61 13.02
C THR A 208 8.03 -9.40 14.14
N LYS A 209 8.03 -8.83 15.35
CA LYS A 209 7.37 -9.37 16.54
C LYS A 209 6.57 -8.27 17.24
N ILE A 210 5.32 -8.57 17.56
CA ILE A 210 4.43 -7.63 18.26
C ILE A 210 3.66 -8.40 19.34
N ASP A 211 3.69 -7.93 20.59
CA ASP A 211 2.95 -8.62 21.66
C ASP A 211 1.45 -8.29 21.59
N GLN A 212 1.07 -7.02 21.47
CA GLN A 212 -0.31 -6.58 21.24
C GLN A 212 -0.38 -5.72 19.98
N LEU A 213 -1.15 -6.15 18.98
CA LEU A 213 -1.45 -5.36 17.80
C LEU A 213 -2.95 -5.11 17.76
N TRP A 214 -3.36 -3.84 17.82
CA TRP A 214 -4.73 -3.43 17.61
C TRP A 214 -4.84 -2.62 16.34
N VAL A 215 -5.61 -3.12 15.38
CA VAL A 215 -5.92 -2.48 14.12
C VAL A 215 -7.38 -2.04 14.14
N ALA A 216 -7.66 -0.78 13.80
CA ALA A 216 -9.03 -0.25 13.76
C ALA A 216 -9.18 0.78 12.63
N TRP A 217 -10.33 0.74 11.94
CA TRP A 217 -10.65 1.66 10.83
C TRP A 217 -9.53 1.65 9.79
N VAL A 218 -9.38 0.54 9.07
CA VAL A 218 -8.40 0.39 7.98
C VAL A 218 -9.11 -0.18 6.76
N ASP A 219 -9.47 0.70 5.83
CA ASP A 219 -10.43 0.37 4.76
C ASP A 219 -9.79 -0.30 3.53
N TYR A 220 -8.79 -1.16 3.71
CA TYR A 220 -8.22 -1.86 2.56
C TYR A 220 -7.56 -3.20 2.91
N LEU A 221 -6.27 -3.22 3.24
CA LEU A 221 -5.49 -4.46 3.18
C LEU A 221 -4.41 -4.54 4.26
N LEU A 222 -4.41 -5.66 4.96
CA LEU A 222 -3.48 -5.98 6.03
C LEU A 222 -2.62 -7.17 5.62
N ASN A 223 -1.31 -6.94 5.52
CA ASN A 223 -0.33 -7.97 5.21
C ASN A 223 0.57 -8.23 6.42
N PHE A 224 0.37 -9.37 7.05
CA PHE A 224 1.14 -9.75 8.24
C PHE A 224 2.43 -10.51 7.91
N GLY A 225 2.70 -10.78 6.63
CA GLY A 225 3.93 -11.43 6.17
C GLY A 225 4.28 -12.67 7.00
N ARG A 226 5.47 -12.64 7.63
CA ARG A 226 5.96 -13.70 8.54
C ARG A 226 6.00 -13.26 10.00
N ALA A 227 5.25 -12.21 10.35
CA ALA A 227 5.25 -11.65 11.68
C ALA A 227 4.78 -12.66 12.72
N LYS A 228 5.31 -12.51 13.95
CA LYS A 228 4.81 -13.21 15.13
C LYS A 228 4.06 -12.22 16.00
N ILE A 229 2.77 -12.44 16.16
CA ILE A 229 1.88 -11.58 16.95
C ILE A 229 1.32 -12.41 18.10
N LYS A 230 1.43 -11.96 19.35
CA LYS A 230 0.77 -12.72 20.44
C LYS A 230 -0.72 -12.48 20.40
N ASN A 231 -1.15 -11.21 20.49
CA ASN A 231 -2.56 -10.86 20.49
C ASN A 231 -2.83 -9.84 19.39
N LEU A 232 -3.70 -10.21 18.46
CA LEU A 232 -4.17 -9.37 17.38
C LEU A 232 -5.63 -9.03 17.63
N ARG A 233 -5.97 -7.75 17.68
CA ARG A 233 -7.34 -7.27 17.66
C ARG A 233 -7.57 -6.50 16.37
N ILE A 234 -8.65 -6.81 15.67
CA ILE A 234 -9.10 -6.07 14.51
C ILE A 234 -10.54 -5.62 14.72
N ASP A 235 -10.74 -4.31 14.76
CA ASP A 235 -12.07 -3.69 14.69
C ASP A 235 -12.42 -3.50 13.20
N ILE A 236 -13.25 -4.40 12.68
CA ILE A 236 -13.68 -4.43 11.28
C ILE A 236 -14.62 -3.26 11.01
N ASP A 237 -14.33 -2.54 9.92
CA ASP A 237 -15.19 -1.56 9.30
C ASP A 237 -15.31 -1.91 7.80
N GLU A 238 -16.54 -2.01 7.31
CA GLU A 238 -16.87 -2.35 5.91
C GLU A 238 -16.26 -3.65 5.37
N GLU A 239 -15.11 -3.61 4.69
CA GLU A 239 -14.44 -4.77 4.08
C GLU A 239 -12.96 -4.80 4.47
N GLN A 240 -12.51 -5.95 4.97
CA GLN A 240 -11.12 -6.15 5.34
C GLN A 240 -10.53 -7.37 4.65
N ASN A 241 -9.47 -7.12 3.87
CA ASN A 241 -8.67 -8.15 3.24
C ASN A 241 -7.42 -8.49 4.06
N PHE A 242 -7.14 -9.79 4.19
CA PHE A 242 -5.99 -10.30 4.93
C PHE A 242 -5.02 -11.06 4.03
N ILE A 243 -3.73 -10.78 4.18
CA ILE A 243 -2.66 -11.67 3.72
C ILE A 243 -1.93 -12.18 4.95
N ASP A 244 -2.40 -13.33 5.44
CA ASP A 244 -1.98 -13.89 6.73
C ASP A 244 -1.35 -15.28 6.62
N LYS A 245 -1.25 -15.87 5.42
CA LYS A 245 -0.88 -17.29 5.22
C LYS A 245 0.41 -17.76 5.89
N HIS A 246 1.33 -16.84 6.18
CA HIS A 246 2.65 -17.15 6.73
C HIS A 246 2.92 -16.56 8.11
N CYS A 247 2.00 -15.77 8.66
CA CYS A 247 2.17 -15.20 9.97
C CYS A 247 1.86 -16.23 11.06
N LYS A 248 2.24 -15.92 12.30
CA LYS A 248 1.86 -16.69 13.48
C LYS A 248 1.22 -15.77 14.50
N VAL A 249 -0.03 -16.05 14.83
CA VAL A 249 -0.83 -15.26 15.76
C VAL A 249 -1.34 -16.17 16.86
N ASP A 250 -1.03 -15.87 18.13
CA ASP A 250 -1.49 -16.72 19.24
C ASP A 250 -3.00 -16.54 19.47
N THR A 251 -3.51 -15.32 19.42
CA THR A 251 -4.93 -15.02 19.57
C THR A 251 -5.35 -13.88 18.67
N LEU A 252 -6.38 -14.12 17.85
CA LEU A 252 -7.08 -13.11 17.08
C LEU A 252 -8.42 -12.80 17.74
N LEU A 253 -8.73 -11.53 17.95
CA LEU A 253 -10.05 -11.02 18.32
C LEU A 253 -10.60 -10.17 17.17
N LEU A 254 -11.71 -10.61 16.58
CA LEU A 254 -12.49 -9.86 15.60
C LEU A 254 -13.69 -9.21 16.28
N THR A 255 -13.90 -7.93 16.00
CA THR A 255 -15.00 -7.10 16.52
C THR A 255 -15.43 -6.11 15.44
N GLY A 256 -16.52 -5.39 15.63
CA GLY A 256 -17.02 -4.40 14.67
C GLY A 256 -18.08 -4.99 13.74
N LYS A 257 -18.19 -4.42 12.54
CA LYS A 257 -19.18 -4.81 11.54
C LYS A 257 -18.57 -4.71 10.15
N GLY A 258 -18.65 -5.78 9.37
CA GLY A 258 -18.17 -5.81 8.00
C GLY A 258 -17.92 -7.22 7.47
N ASN A 259 -17.14 -7.29 6.40
CA ASN A 259 -16.81 -8.51 5.68
C ASN A 259 -15.33 -8.83 5.85
N VAL A 260 -15.02 -10.08 6.19
CA VAL A 260 -13.67 -10.62 6.33
C VAL A 260 -13.38 -11.59 5.20
N SER A 261 -12.37 -11.26 4.40
CA SER A 261 -11.92 -12.06 3.26
C SER A 261 -10.50 -12.57 3.48
N TYR A 262 -10.24 -13.81 3.03
CA TYR A 262 -8.91 -14.45 3.03
C TYR A 262 -8.29 -14.78 4.41
N LEU A 263 -9.12 -14.96 5.45
CA LEU A 263 -8.63 -15.34 6.78
C LEU A 263 -8.19 -16.82 6.83
N THR A 264 -6.88 -17.07 7.00
CA THR A 264 -6.33 -18.43 7.02
C THR A 264 -6.21 -18.98 8.44
N ARG A 265 -7.03 -19.98 8.80
CA ARG A 265 -6.99 -20.64 10.14
C ARG A 265 -5.59 -21.11 10.58
N LYS A 266 -4.72 -21.52 9.64
CA LYS A 266 -3.36 -22.04 9.96
C LYS A 266 -2.48 -21.02 10.66
N SER A 267 -2.76 -19.73 10.49
CA SER A 267 -1.98 -18.64 11.02
C SER A 267 -2.34 -18.32 12.48
N TYR A 268 -3.51 -18.76 12.95
CA TYR A 268 -4.06 -18.42 14.26
C TYR A 268 -4.17 -19.64 15.15
N LYS A 269 -3.67 -19.54 16.38
CA LYS A 269 -3.88 -20.58 17.39
C LYS A 269 -5.28 -20.49 18.00
N VAL A 270 -5.77 -19.28 18.27
CA VAL A 270 -7.13 -19.00 18.74
C VAL A 270 -7.72 -17.87 17.90
N ILE A 271 -8.99 -18.01 17.52
CA ILE A 271 -9.78 -16.93 16.90
C ILE A 271 -11.02 -16.73 17.76
N GLU A 272 -11.25 -15.51 18.20
CA GLU A 272 -12.39 -15.06 18.97
C GLU A 272 -13.15 -14.01 18.15
N VAL A 273 -14.47 -14.04 18.25
CA VAL A 273 -15.35 -13.12 17.53
C VAL A 273 -16.32 -12.50 18.53
N GLN A 274 -16.37 -11.18 18.55
CA GLN A 274 -17.26 -10.40 19.40
C GLN A 274 -18.11 -9.47 18.53
N GLU A 275 -19.33 -9.92 18.22
CA GLU A 275 -20.31 -9.14 17.48
C GLU A 275 -21.24 -8.36 18.42
N LYS A 276 -21.68 -7.17 18.03
CA LYS A 276 -22.74 -6.45 18.76
C LYS A 276 -24.12 -7.04 18.45
N LYS A 277 -24.33 -7.48 17.21
CA LYS A 277 -25.51 -8.21 16.73
C LYS A 277 -25.05 -9.39 15.88
N PRO A 278 -25.73 -10.56 15.95
CA PRO A 278 -25.39 -11.69 15.11
C PRO A 278 -25.39 -11.32 13.62
N GLY A 279 -24.30 -11.65 12.91
CA GLY A 279 -24.14 -11.34 11.49
C GLY A 279 -23.63 -9.93 11.21
N ASP A 280 -23.13 -9.22 12.23
CA ASP A 280 -22.37 -7.99 12.02
C ASP A 280 -21.06 -8.30 11.27
N ILE A 281 -20.46 -9.48 11.46
CA ILE A 281 -19.26 -9.92 10.76
C ILE A 281 -19.61 -11.08 9.82
N ASN A 282 -19.45 -10.84 8.51
CA ASN A 282 -19.59 -11.88 7.49
C ASN A 282 -18.22 -12.36 7.00
N TYR A 283 -18.18 -13.58 6.49
CA TYR A 283 -16.96 -14.21 5.98
C TYR A 283 -17.12 -14.49 4.49
N GLY A 284 -16.15 -14.08 3.68
CA GLY A 284 -16.12 -14.36 2.24
C GLY A 284 -16.09 -15.86 1.93
N HIS A 285 -16.40 -16.25 0.70
CA HIS A 285 -16.46 -17.65 0.26
C HIS A 285 -15.15 -18.43 0.47
N ASP A 286 -14.01 -17.72 0.49
CA ASP A 286 -12.67 -18.29 0.68
C ASP A 286 -12.19 -18.23 2.15
N SER A 287 -12.95 -17.56 3.02
CA SER A 287 -12.72 -17.55 4.46
C SER A 287 -13.29 -18.85 5.02
N ILE A 288 -12.40 -19.77 5.43
CA ILE A 288 -12.76 -21.10 5.98
C ILE A 288 -13.99 -20.95 6.88
N PRO A 289 -15.04 -21.78 6.74
CA PRO A 289 -16.22 -21.66 7.60
C PRO A 289 -15.79 -21.70 9.06
N MET A 290 -15.81 -20.53 9.70
CA MET A 290 -15.37 -20.29 11.08
C MET A 290 -16.29 -20.97 12.12
N ILE A 291 -17.28 -21.74 11.65
CA ILE A 291 -18.25 -22.53 12.40
C ILE A 291 -17.59 -23.44 13.46
N ASN A 292 -16.28 -23.69 13.38
CA ASN A 292 -15.54 -24.53 14.34
C ASN A 292 -14.47 -23.81 15.18
N ILE A 293 -14.59 -22.51 15.49
CA ILE A 293 -13.67 -21.82 16.42
C ILE A 293 -14.38 -21.00 17.51
N ALA A 294 -14.17 -21.48 18.74
CA ALA A 294 -14.23 -20.87 20.08
C ALA A 294 -15.56 -20.34 20.65
N LYS A 295 -15.73 -20.63 21.95
CA LYS A 295 -16.95 -20.49 22.75
C LYS A 295 -17.51 -19.07 22.72
N PRO A 296 -18.86 -18.90 22.71
CA PRO A 296 -19.47 -17.61 22.96
C PRO A 296 -18.99 -17.09 24.33
N TYR A 297 -18.30 -15.95 24.33
CA TYR A 297 -18.05 -15.18 25.53
C TYR A 297 -19.41 -14.64 26.00
N GLY A 298 -19.90 -15.08 27.17
CA GLY A 298 -21.07 -14.45 27.80
C GLY A 298 -22.31 -15.30 28.07
N LYS A 299 -22.17 -16.58 28.45
CA LYS A 299 -23.17 -17.19 29.35
C LYS A 299 -22.48 -17.64 30.63
N LYS A 300 -22.56 -16.79 31.66
CA LYS A 300 -22.58 -17.24 33.05
C LYS A 300 -24.00 -17.68 33.39
#